data_AF-A0A7W0G712-F1
#
_entry.id   AF-A0A7W0G712-F1
#
_cell.length_a   1.000
_cell.length_b   1.000
_cell.length_c   1.000
_cell.angle_alpha   90.00
_cell.angle_beta   90.00
_cell.angle_gamma   90.00
#
_symmetry.space_group_name_H-M   'P 1'
#
loop_
_entity.id
_entity.type
_entity.pdbx_description
1 polymer ?
#
loop_
_entity_poly.entity_id
_entity_poly.type
_entity_poly.pdbx_seq_one_letter_code
_entity_poly.pdbx_strand_id
1 'polypeptide(L)'
;SASTQAPEPTEAPQPPGRRFKVPSVGQISAIVGLIAGILGLVFIVFPAWRPEAPPDSGSIEVSDVRVRQPVTFGRYLKRLKLPPETLSEQQLGRRGVMIEFQTQIEGFKGKGLPLRWELNDAATNDPVDEDEAVTIVPSTNDEGRTWFVWAPAPETAGKYYVTVTIYQPPKGNVDVPLEAFDSPEFTGLAAAP
;
A
#
# COMPACT_ATOMS: atom_id res chain seq x y z
N SER A 1 -3.57 -79.14 -43.93
CA SER A 1 -3.27 -78.13 -44.96
C SER A 1 -2.80 -76.85 -44.31
N ALA A 2 -1.73 -76.29 -44.87
CA ALA A 2 -1.22 -74.92 -44.74
C ALA A 2 -0.72 -74.44 -43.36
N SER A 3 0.61 -74.57 -43.18
CA SER A 3 1.44 -73.67 -42.38
C SER A 3 1.25 -72.21 -42.81
N THR A 4 1.26 -71.27 -41.87
CA THR A 4 1.51 -69.85 -42.16
C THR A 4 2.58 -69.37 -41.17
N GLN A 5 3.79 -69.29 -41.70
CA GLN A 5 5.00 -68.78 -41.07
C GLN A 5 4.97 -67.25 -41.22
N ALA A 6 4.95 -66.53 -40.11
CA ALA A 6 5.11 -65.07 -40.11
C ALA A 6 6.61 -64.72 -40.29
N PRO A 7 6.95 -63.72 -41.12
CA PRO A 7 8.34 -63.37 -41.38
C PRO A 7 8.96 -62.56 -40.22
N GLU A 8 10.24 -62.80 -39.98
CA GLU A 8 11.09 -62.00 -39.09
C GLU A 8 11.20 -60.54 -39.59
N PRO A 9 11.23 -59.55 -38.68
CA PRO A 9 11.51 -58.18 -39.05
C PRO A 9 12.98 -58.02 -39.45
N THR A 10 13.19 -57.62 -40.70
CA THR A 10 14.46 -57.17 -41.26
C THR A 10 15.01 -55.98 -40.46
N GLU A 11 16.16 -56.17 -39.85
CA GLU A 11 16.95 -55.13 -39.17
C GLU A 11 17.42 -54.09 -40.21
N ALA A 12 16.95 -52.86 -40.06
CA ALA A 12 17.37 -51.74 -40.90
C ALA A 12 18.75 -51.22 -40.47
N PRO A 13 19.65 -50.85 -41.41
CA PRO A 13 20.95 -50.31 -41.08
C PRO A 13 20.83 -48.91 -40.45
N GLN A 14 21.41 -48.74 -39.26
CA GLN A 14 21.48 -47.43 -38.59
C GLN A 14 22.39 -46.45 -39.36
N PRO A 15 22.04 -45.16 -39.47
CA PRO A 15 22.87 -44.16 -40.12
C PRO A 15 24.11 -43.82 -39.26
N PRO A 16 25.25 -43.48 -39.88
CA PRO A 16 26.50 -43.19 -39.16
C PRO A 16 26.36 -41.92 -38.30
N GLY A 17 26.69 -42.08 -37.02
CA GLY A 17 26.64 -41.02 -36.01
C GLY A 17 27.49 -39.81 -36.36
N ARG A 18 26.82 -38.69 -36.64
CA ARG A 18 27.44 -37.38 -36.85
C ARG A 18 27.89 -36.84 -35.49
N ARG A 19 29.18 -36.97 -35.17
CA ARG A 19 29.80 -36.39 -33.97
C ARG A 19 29.63 -34.87 -33.98
N PHE A 20 28.72 -34.35 -33.17
CA PHE A 20 28.64 -32.93 -32.87
C PHE A 20 29.88 -32.53 -32.05
N LYS A 21 30.73 -31.68 -32.64
CA LYS A 21 31.83 -31.04 -31.93
C LYS A 21 31.23 -29.99 -30.99
N VAL A 22 31.30 -30.26 -29.69
CA VAL A 22 30.89 -29.31 -28.65
C VAL A 22 31.89 -28.14 -28.67
N PRO A 23 31.45 -26.89 -28.87
CA PRO A 23 32.36 -25.75 -28.84
C PRO A 23 32.92 -25.55 -27.42
N SER A 24 34.20 -25.18 -27.35
CA SER A 24 34.94 -24.96 -26.11
C SER A 24 34.32 -23.86 -25.26
N VAL A 25 34.32 -24.07 -23.93
CA VAL A 25 33.80 -23.18 -22.86
C VAL A 25 34.30 -21.72 -22.96
N GLY A 26 35.37 -21.43 -23.69
CA GLY A 26 35.88 -20.06 -23.91
C GLY A 26 35.09 -19.21 -24.93
N GLN A 27 34.23 -19.79 -25.78
CA GLN A 27 33.47 -19.00 -26.79
C GLN A 27 32.14 -18.45 -26.25
N ILE A 28 31.59 -19.03 -25.18
CA ILE A 28 30.31 -18.60 -24.62
C ILE A 28 30.49 -17.30 -23.80
N SER A 29 31.64 -17.12 -23.13
CA SER A 29 31.92 -15.92 -22.34
C SER A 29 32.10 -14.66 -23.19
N ALA A 30 32.70 -14.78 -24.38
CA ALA A 30 32.88 -13.67 -25.30
C ALA A 30 31.54 -13.11 -25.83
N ILE A 31 30.56 -13.98 -26.06
CA ILE A 31 29.23 -13.58 -26.55
C ILE A 31 28.43 -12.88 -25.45
N VAL A 32 28.47 -13.39 -24.21
CA VAL A 32 27.79 -12.76 -23.06
C VAL A 32 28.40 -11.39 -22.74
N GLY A 33 29.74 -11.28 -22.77
CA GLY A 33 30.43 -10.00 -22.58
C GLY A 33 30.10 -8.96 -23.66
N LEU A 34 29.99 -9.39 -24.92
CA LEU A 34 29.60 -8.52 -26.03
C LEU A 34 28.16 -8.01 -25.88
N ILE A 35 27.21 -8.87 -25.50
CA ILE A 35 25.80 -8.50 -25.29
C ILE A 35 25.68 -7.50 -24.13
N ALA A 36 26.37 -7.74 -23.01
CA ALA A 36 26.39 -6.82 -21.88
C ALA A 36 27.00 -5.45 -22.25
N GLY A 37 28.08 -5.46 -23.05
CA GLY A 37 28.72 -4.23 -23.55
C GLY A 37 27.83 -3.44 -24.51
N ILE A 38 27.14 -4.11 -25.43
CA ILE A 38 26.19 -3.48 -26.36
C ILE A 38 25.01 -2.87 -25.60
N LEU A 39 24.41 -3.60 -24.66
CA LEU A 39 23.32 -3.07 -23.83
C LEU A 39 23.78 -1.86 -23.01
N GLY A 40 24.94 -1.92 -22.38
CA GLY A 40 25.53 -0.79 -21.67
C GLY A 40 25.73 0.44 -22.56
N LEU A 41 26.19 0.25 -23.81
CA LEU A 41 26.39 1.32 -24.77
C LEU A 41 25.06 1.91 -25.28
N VAL A 42 24.04 1.08 -25.51
CA VAL A 42 22.68 1.54 -25.89
C VAL A 42 22.10 2.45 -24.82
N PHE A 43 22.26 2.14 -23.53
CA PHE A 43 21.77 2.99 -22.43
C PHE A 43 22.53 4.32 -22.25
N ILE A 44 23.73 4.45 -22.82
CA ILE A 44 24.50 5.71 -22.85
C ILE A 44 24.06 6.59 -24.03
N VAL A 45 23.84 5.99 -25.21
CA VAL A 45 23.50 6.71 -26.45
C VAL A 45 22.00 7.05 -26.52
N PHE A 46 21.13 6.21 -25.95
CA PHE A 46 19.69 6.43 -25.89
C PHE A 46 19.21 6.47 -24.43
N PRO A 47 19.50 7.57 -23.69
CA PRO A 47 19.07 7.70 -22.29
C PRO A 47 17.54 7.64 -22.13
N ALA A 48 16.78 7.92 -23.19
CA ALA A 48 15.32 7.82 -23.22
C ALA A 48 14.78 6.37 -23.21
N TRP A 49 15.63 5.36 -23.34
CA TRP A 49 15.24 3.94 -23.28
C TRP A 49 15.56 3.29 -21.93
N ARG A 50 16.05 4.07 -20.96
CA ARG A 50 16.03 3.61 -19.57
C ARG A 50 14.55 3.38 -19.25
N PRO A 51 14.15 2.17 -18.80
CA PRO A 51 12.84 2.05 -18.19
C PRO A 51 12.82 3.10 -17.09
N GLU A 52 11.90 4.06 -17.19
CA GLU A 52 11.56 4.89 -16.05
C GLU A 52 11.41 3.94 -14.88
N ALA A 53 12.09 4.24 -13.76
CA ALA A 53 11.80 3.54 -12.52
C ALA A 53 10.28 3.49 -12.44
N PRO A 54 9.66 2.31 -12.21
CA PRO A 54 8.22 2.21 -12.12
C PRO A 54 7.76 3.39 -11.27
N PRO A 55 6.74 4.15 -11.70
CA PRO A 55 6.20 5.18 -10.83
C PRO A 55 6.03 4.55 -9.45
N ASP A 56 6.19 5.34 -8.40
CA ASP A 56 5.89 4.92 -7.04
C ASP A 56 4.37 4.66 -6.93
N SER A 57 3.90 3.64 -7.65
CA SER A 57 2.52 3.24 -7.84
C SER A 57 2.27 2.23 -6.75
N GLY A 58 1.84 2.75 -5.62
CA GLY A 58 1.17 1.97 -4.62
C GLY A 58 -0.33 2.25 -4.66
N SER A 59 -1.09 1.35 -4.06
CA SER A 59 -2.52 1.52 -3.83
C SER A 59 -2.79 1.41 -2.33
N ILE A 60 -3.94 1.92 -1.92
CA ILE A 60 -4.50 1.65 -0.61
C ILE A 60 -5.98 1.34 -0.80
N GLU A 61 -6.45 0.31 -0.10
CA GLU A 61 -7.87 0.02 0.02
C GLU A 61 -8.28 0.21 1.47
N VAL A 62 -9.41 0.87 1.68
CA VAL A 62 -10.01 1.05 3.01
C VAL A 62 -11.28 0.22 3.13
N SER A 63 -11.42 -0.45 4.27
CA SER A 63 -12.61 -1.24 4.58
C SER A 63 -12.97 -1.20 6.07
N ASP A 64 -14.14 -1.73 6.40
CA ASP A 64 -14.62 -1.91 7.79
C ASP A 64 -14.56 -0.63 8.65
N VAL A 65 -15.01 0.49 8.08
CA VAL A 65 -15.03 1.79 8.76
C VAL A 65 -16.10 1.81 9.84
N ARG A 66 -15.69 2.08 11.09
CA ARG A 66 -16.54 2.05 12.29
C ARG A 66 -16.32 3.29 13.14
N VAL A 67 -17.43 3.80 13.69
CA VAL A 67 -17.38 4.87 14.70
C VAL A 67 -17.50 4.27 16.10
N ARG A 68 -16.62 4.70 17.00
CA ARG A 68 -16.67 4.38 18.44
C ARG A 68 -16.83 5.67 19.22
N GLN A 69 -17.91 5.79 19.99
CA GLN A 69 -18.13 6.93 20.87
C GLN A 69 -18.89 6.55 22.15
N PRO A 70 -18.63 7.23 23.29
CA PRO A 70 -17.58 8.22 23.51
C PRO A 70 -16.19 7.59 23.73
N VAL A 71 -15.14 8.22 23.23
CA VAL A 71 -13.73 7.83 23.48
C VAL A 71 -12.95 9.05 23.95
N THR A 72 -12.26 8.93 25.09
CA THR A 72 -11.40 10.01 25.58
C THR A 72 -10.06 10.03 24.85
N PHE A 73 -9.44 11.21 24.72
CA PHE A 73 -8.13 11.35 24.08
C PHE A 73 -7.06 10.47 24.76
N GLY A 74 -7.06 10.39 26.09
CA GLY A 74 -6.16 9.51 26.83
C GLY A 74 -6.36 8.01 26.52
N ARG A 75 -7.59 7.57 26.22
CA ARG A 75 -7.84 6.18 25.78
C ARG A 75 -7.32 5.94 24.37
N TYR A 76 -7.44 6.93 23.48
CA TYR A 76 -6.86 6.88 22.14
C TYR A 76 -5.33 6.76 22.19
N LEU A 77 -4.64 7.61 22.96
CA LEU A 77 -3.18 7.55 23.12
C LEU A 77 -2.70 6.21 23.67
N LYS A 78 -3.41 5.65 24.68
CA LYS A 78 -3.11 4.31 25.21
C LYS A 78 -3.20 3.24 24.13
N ARG A 79 -4.14 3.34 23.19
CA ARG A 79 -4.28 2.39 22.07
C ARG A 79 -3.12 2.51 21.08
N LEU A 80 -2.63 3.73 20.84
CA LEU A 80 -1.43 3.98 20.05
C LEU A 80 -0.12 3.64 20.79
N LYS A 81 -0.20 3.27 22.09
CA LYS A 81 0.97 3.07 22.97
C LYS A 81 1.86 4.31 23.06
N LEU A 82 1.27 5.50 22.93
CA LEU A 82 1.97 6.77 23.09
C LEU A 82 1.94 7.21 24.56
N PRO A 83 3.08 7.67 25.12
CA PRO A 83 3.12 8.15 26.49
C PRO A 83 2.35 9.47 26.62
N PRO A 84 1.55 9.67 27.69
CA PRO A 84 0.79 10.91 27.90
C PRO A 84 1.60 12.00 28.62
N GLU A 85 2.92 11.86 28.73
CA GLU A 85 3.77 12.54 29.74
C GLU A 85 3.71 14.08 29.75
N THR A 86 3.32 14.71 28.64
CA THR A 86 3.23 16.18 28.51
C THR A 86 1.81 16.73 28.54
N LEU A 87 0.79 15.87 28.65
CA LEU A 87 -0.62 16.27 28.54
C LEU A 87 -1.27 16.41 29.92
N SER A 88 -2.08 17.45 30.07
CA SER A 88 -2.87 17.66 31.29
C SER A 88 -4.01 16.63 31.41
N GLU A 89 -4.48 16.37 32.63
CA GLU A 89 -5.64 15.50 32.86
C GLU A 89 -6.88 15.97 32.08
N GLN A 90 -7.05 17.29 31.93
CA GLN A 90 -8.12 17.88 31.14
C GLN A 90 -8.00 17.51 29.66
N GLN A 91 -6.80 17.56 29.08
CA GLN A 91 -6.55 17.15 27.70
C GLN A 91 -6.80 15.66 27.51
N LEU A 92 -6.30 14.82 28.43
CA LEU A 92 -6.51 13.37 28.40
C LEU A 92 -7.99 12.99 28.59
N GLY A 93 -8.74 13.79 29.34
CA GLY A 93 -10.17 13.64 29.59
C GLY A 93 -11.07 14.16 28.46
N ARG A 94 -10.53 14.90 27.47
CA ARG A 94 -11.32 15.44 26.34
C ARG A 94 -12.06 14.29 25.64
N ARG A 95 -13.38 14.43 25.53
CA ARG A 95 -14.26 13.44 24.89
C ARG A 95 -14.25 13.66 23.40
N GLY A 96 -14.25 12.55 22.66
CA GLY A 96 -14.29 12.56 21.22
C GLY A 96 -14.88 11.28 20.66
N VAL A 97 -14.73 11.17 19.36
CA VAL A 97 -15.09 10.01 18.56
C VAL A 97 -13.81 9.37 18.04
N MET A 98 -13.82 8.06 17.93
CA MET A 98 -12.71 7.33 17.34
C MET A 98 -13.20 6.58 16.11
N ILE A 99 -12.56 6.86 14.98
CA ILE A 99 -12.81 6.21 13.70
C ILE A 99 -11.82 5.07 13.57
N GLU A 100 -12.33 3.85 13.49
CA GLU A 100 -11.57 2.61 13.33
C GLU A 100 -11.80 2.08 11.92
N PHE A 101 -10.74 1.79 11.17
CA PHE A 101 -10.85 1.29 9.80
C PHE A 101 -9.67 0.35 9.48
N GLN A 102 -9.88 -0.54 8.53
CA GLN A 102 -8.85 -1.46 8.02
C GLN A 102 -8.26 -0.90 6.73
N THR A 103 -6.94 -0.93 6.62
CA THR A 103 -6.23 -0.56 5.38
C THR A 103 -5.52 -1.77 4.83
N GLN A 104 -5.54 -1.93 3.52
CA GLN A 104 -4.67 -2.82 2.76
C GLN A 104 -3.78 -1.94 1.87
N ILE A 105 -2.47 -1.92 2.13
CA ILE A 105 -1.51 -1.00 1.49
C ILE A 105 -0.53 -1.77 0.63
N GLU A 106 -0.38 -1.38 -0.64
CA GLU A 106 0.57 -1.98 -1.58
C GLU A 106 1.62 -0.97 -2.07
N GLY A 107 2.88 -1.40 -2.24
CA GLY A 107 3.94 -0.62 -2.90
C GLY A 107 4.59 0.53 -2.09
N PHE A 108 4.14 0.79 -0.86
CA PHE A 108 4.61 1.93 -0.03
C PHE A 108 5.55 1.55 1.14
N LYS A 109 6.30 0.44 1.03
CA LYS A 109 7.21 0.01 2.10
C LYS A 109 8.18 1.12 2.51
N GLY A 110 8.20 1.43 3.80
CA GLY A 110 9.09 2.41 4.42
C GLY A 110 8.79 3.86 4.03
N LYS A 111 7.70 4.12 3.30
CA LYS A 111 7.30 5.47 2.91
C LYS A 111 6.20 5.97 3.83
N GLY A 112 6.32 7.23 4.25
CA GLY A 112 5.29 7.89 5.03
C GLY A 112 4.11 8.29 4.15
N LEU A 113 2.91 7.82 4.49
CA LEU A 113 1.64 8.24 3.91
C LEU A 113 0.97 9.18 4.91
N PRO A 114 0.92 10.50 4.64
CA PRO A 114 0.22 11.43 5.50
C PRO A 114 -1.27 11.09 5.53
N LEU A 115 -1.86 11.05 6.72
CA LEU A 115 -3.28 10.90 6.96
C LEU A 115 -3.77 12.20 7.60
N ARG A 116 -4.83 12.79 7.04
CA ARG A 116 -5.57 13.90 7.64
C ARG A 116 -7.00 13.48 7.89
N TRP A 117 -7.63 14.14 8.85
CA TRP A 117 -9.06 14.00 9.08
C TRP A 117 -9.71 15.36 9.20
N GLU A 118 -10.96 15.42 8.77
CA GLU A 118 -11.83 16.59 8.86
C GLU A 118 -13.16 16.14 9.48
N LEU A 119 -13.61 16.85 10.50
CA LEU A 119 -14.91 16.66 11.13
C LEU A 119 -15.92 17.56 10.44
N ASN A 120 -16.96 16.98 9.86
CA ASN A 120 -17.95 17.68 9.05
C ASN A 120 -19.35 17.63 9.68
N ASP A 121 -20.08 18.74 9.62
CA ASP A 121 -21.50 18.78 9.96
C ASP A 121 -22.31 18.10 8.86
N ALA A 122 -23.12 17.10 9.20
CA ALA A 122 -23.80 16.28 8.20
C ALA A 122 -24.97 17.00 7.49
N ALA A 123 -25.47 18.11 8.06
CA ALA A 123 -26.56 18.86 7.44
C ALA A 123 -26.05 19.87 6.41
N THR A 124 -24.88 20.46 6.66
CA THR A 124 -24.31 21.55 5.85
C THR A 124 -23.13 21.10 4.99
N ASN A 125 -22.43 20.03 5.39
CA ASN A 125 -21.11 19.62 4.90
C ASN A 125 -20.01 20.67 5.14
N ASP A 126 -20.21 21.54 6.13
CA ASP A 126 -19.18 22.50 6.52
C ASP A 126 -18.18 21.84 7.50
N PRO A 127 -16.87 22.12 7.36
CA PRO A 127 -15.86 21.64 8.29
C PRO A 127 -16.00 22.34 9.65
N VAL A 128 -15.96 21.53 10.70
CA VAL A 128 -16.10 21.94 12.10
C VAL A 128 -14.75 21.91 12.82
N ASP A 129 -13.93 20.91 12.54
CA ASP A 129 -12.59 20.74 13.11
C ASP A 129 -11.73 19.89 12.16
N GLU A 130 -10.41 20.01 12.27
CA GLU A 130 -9.45 19.26 11.46
C GLU A 130 -8.15 19.02 12.25
N ASP A 131 -7.28 18.16 11.74
CA ASP A 131 -5.99 17.88 12.37
C ASP A 131 -4.83 17.93 11.40
N GLU A 132 -3.66 18.11 11.98
CA GLU A 132 -2.40 17.97 11.29
C GLU A 132 -2.15 16.50 10.91
N ALA A 133 -1.35 16.30 9.85
CA ALA A 133 -1.21 14.99 9.27
C ALA A 133 -0.46 14.00 10.19
N VAL A 134 -1.12 12.89 10.53
CA VAL A 134 -0.46 11.73 11.16
C VAL A 134 0.16 10.87 10.06
N THR A 135 1.38 10.38 10.24
CA THR A 135 2.05 9.59 9.19
C THR A 135 1.88 8.09 9.40
N ILE A 136 1.37 7.41 8.37
CA ILE A 136 1.32 5.96 8.24
C ILE A 136 2.62 5.48 7.59
N VAL A 137 3.36 4.57 8.21
CA VAL A 137 4.56 3.97 7.59
C VAL A 137 4.40 2.45 7.49
N PRO A 138 4.13 1.91 6.29
CA PRO A 138 4.12 0.47 6.06
C PRO A 138 5.52 -0.14 6.24
N SER A 139 5.60 -1.28 6.89
CA SER A 139 6.80 -2.09 7.08
C SER A 139 7.06 -3.04 5.90
N THR A 140 6.02 -3.41 5.16
CA THR A 140 6.08 -4.27 3.96
C THR A 140 5.45 -3.59 2.73
N ASN A 141 5.66 -4.18 1.54
CA ASN A 141 5.04 -3.70 0.29
C ASN A 141 3.60 -4.19 0.11
N ASP A 142 3.10 -4.96 1.07
CA ASP A 142 1.76 -5.52 1.15
C ASP A 142 1.52 -5.62 2.66
N GLU A 143 0.74 -4.68 3.20
CA GLU A 143 0.45 -4.58 4.62
C GLU A 143 -1.04 -4.30 4.86
N GLY A 144 -1.70 -5.27 5.50
CA GLY A 144 -3.03 -5.12 6.07
C GLY A 144 -2.96 -4.75 7.56
N ARG A 145 -3.63 -3.69 7.99
CA ARG A 145 -3.67 -3.29 9.42
C ARG A 145 -4.89 -2.44 9.77
N THR A 146 -5.26 -2.46 11.05
CA THR A 146 -6.27 -1.54 11.60
C THR A 146 -5.62 -0.22 12.02
N TRP A 147 -6.25 0.87 11.60
CA TRP A 147 -5.90 2.24 11.97
C TRP A 147 -7.00 2.90 12.79
N PHE A 148 -6.60 3.95 13.50
CA PHE A 148 -7.48 4.71 14.36
C PHE A 148 -7.20 6.20 14.21
N VAL A 149 -8.26 6.97 14.04
CA VAL A 149 -8.25 8.43 14.15
C VAL A 149 -9.12 8.82 15.33
N TRP A 150 -8.72 9.87 16.05
CA TRP A 150 -9.55 10.46 17.09
C TRP A 150 -9.86 11.89 16.69
N ALA A 151 -11.15 12.22 16.63
CA ALA A 151 -11.63 13.58 16.45
C ALA A 151 -12.32 14.02 17.75
N PRO A 152 -12.15 15.27 18.18
CA PRO A 152 -12.88 15.78 19.33
C PRO A 152 -14.37 15.81 19.06
N ALA A 153 -15.17 15.64 20.10
CA ALA A 153 -16.61 15.65 19.92
C ALA A 153 -17.07 17.09 19.68
N PRO A 154 -17.96 17.32 18.70
CA PRO A 154 -18.53 18.64 18.49
C PRO A 154 -19.37 19.06 19.70
N GLU A 155 -19.29 20.34 20.04
CA GLU A 155 -20.00 20.93 21.19
C GLU A 155 -21.49 21.15 20.91
N THR A 156 -21.85 21.25 19.63
CA THR A 156 -23.21 21.48 19.17
C THR A 156 -23.97 20.16 18.98
N ALA A 157 -25.28 20.20 19.22
CA ALA A 157 -26.14 19.06 18.97
C ALA A 157 -26.38 18.94 17.46
N GLY A 158 -26.15 17.75 16.91
CA GLY A 158 -26.25 17.53 15.48
C GLY A 158 -25.78 16.14 15.09
N LYS A 159 -25.79 15.88 13.79
CA LYS A 159 -25.15 14.72 13.18
C LYS A 159 -23.88 15.18 12.48
N TYR A 160 -22.85 14.36 12.58
CA TYR A 160 -21.53 14.64 12.03
C TYR A 160 -20.98 13.38 11.38
N TYR A 161 -20.00 13.56 10.50
CA TYR A 161 -19.16 12.50 9.98
C TYR A 161 -17.71 12.98 9.95
N VAL A 162 -16.78 12.04 9.87
CA VAL A 162 -15.35 12.37 9.69
C VAL A 162 -14.93 11.90 8.32
N THR A 163 -14.37 12.81 7.52
CA THR A 163 -13.70 12.48 6.27
C THR A 163 -12.23 12.23 6.59
N VAL A 164 -11.72 11.07 6.22
CA VAL A 164 -10.31 10.71 6.36
C VAL A 164 -9.69 10.68 4.98
N THR A 165 -8.60 11.44 4.79
CA THR A 165 -7.85 11.46 3.53
C THR A 165 -6.43 10.96 3.78
N ILE A 166 -6.01 9.98 3.00
CA ILE A 166 -4.66 9.44 3.01
C ILE A 166 -3.97 9.92 1.73
N TYR A 167 -2.80 10.52 1.87
CA TYR A 167 -2.04 11.12 0.78
C TYR A 167 -0.85 10.24 0.38
N GLN A 168 -0.40 10.43 -0.86
CA GLN A 168 0.86 9.88 -1.33
C GLN A 168 2.04 10.44 -0.51
N PRO A 169 3.19 9.74 -0.50
CA PRO A 169 4.41 10.29 0.07
C PRO A 169 4.73 11.66 -0.56
N PRO A 170 5.04 12.69 0.24
CA PRO A 170 5.19 14.04 -0.25
C PRO A 170 6.30 14.13 -1.31
N LYS A 171 5.96 14.65 -2.49
CA LYS A 171 6.90 14.90 -3.59
C LYS A 171 6.81 16.37 -4.00
N GLY A 172 7.63 17.20 -3.37
CA GLY A 172 7.54 18.66 -3.51
C GLY A 172 6.46 19.25 -2.59
N ASN A 173 5.73 20.26 -3.07
CA ASN A 173 4.76 21.02 -2.28
C ASN A 173 3.29 20.67 -2.60
N VAL A 174 3.05 19.55 -3.28
CA VAL A 174 1.71 19.15 -3.70
C VAL A 174 1.31 17.90 -2.94
N ASP A 175 0.25 18.02 -2.15
CA ASP A 175 -0.41 16.89 -1.51
C ASP A 175 -1.31 16.22 -2.56
N VAL A 176 -1.03 14.95 -2.87
CA VAL A 176 -1.82 14.16 -3.81
C VAL A 176 -2.60 13.12 -3.02
N PRO A 177 -3.95 13.18 -2.98
CA PRO A 177 -4.74 12.19 -2.27
C PRO A 177 -4.56 10.83 -2.94
N LEU A 178 -4.35 9.81 -2.12
CA LEU A 178 -4.29 8.42 -2.51
C LEU A 178 -5.66 7.76 -2.33
N GLU A 179 -6.34 8.05 -1.22
CA GLU A 179 -7.67 7.56 -0.90
C GLU A 179 -8.38 8.53 0.06
N ALA A 180 -9.69 8.64 -0.06
CA ALA A 180 -10.54 9.39 0.86
C ALA A 180 -11.84 8.64 1.13
N PHE A 181 -12.30 8.65 2.38
CA PHE A 181 -13.55 8.00 2.77
C PHE A 181 -14.21 8.72 3.94
N ASP A 182 -15.53 8.58 4.02
CA ASP A 182 -16.32 9.12 5.12
C ASP A 182 -16.64 8.03 6.13
N SER A 183 -16.65 8.40 7.41
CA SER A 183 -17.21 7.55 8.45
C SER A 183 -18.73 7.46 8.34
N PRO A 184 -19.37 6.43 8.91
CA PRO A 184 -20.79 6.51 9.25
C PRO A 184 -21.10 7.77 10.07
N GLU A 185 -22.30 8.33 9.87
CA GLU A 185 -22.76 9.46 10.68
C GLU A 185 -22.84 9.11 12.16
N PHE A 186 -22.58 10.08 13.03
CA PHE A 186 -22.74 9.97 14.47
C PHE A 186 -23.32 11.24 15.09
N THR A 187 -23.97 11.09 16.24
CA THR A 187 -24.51 12.23 17.00
C THR A 187 -23.41 12.90 17.81
N GLY A 188 -23.35 14.22 17.75
CA GLY A 188 -22.44 15.03 18.59
C GLY A 188 -22.67 14.76 20.08
N LEU A 189 -21.59 14.81 20.87
CA LEU A 189 -21.64 14.56 22.31
C LEU A 189 -21.91 15.83 23.11
N ALA A 190 -22.69 16.76 22.56
CA ALA A 190 -23.09 18.02 23.19
C ALA A 190 -23.25 17.80 24.69
N ALA A 191 -22.53 18.61 25.49
CA ALA A 191 -22.42 18.43 26.93
C ALA A 191 -23.79 18.08 27.49
N ALA A 192 -23.97 16.82 27.89
CA ALA A 192 -25.21 16.40 28.53
C ALA A 192 -25.46 17.39 29.68
N PRO A 193 -26.67 17.98 29.76
CA PRO A 193 -26.97 18.99 30.76
C PRO A 193 -26.72 18.48 32.19
#